data_AF-E6WN82-F1
#
_entry.id   AF-E6WN82-F1
#
_cell.length_a   1.000
_cell.length_b   1.000
_cell.length_c   1.000
_cell.angle_alpha   90.00
_cell.angle_beta   90.00
_cell.angle_gamma   90.00
#
_symmetry.space_group_name_H-M   'P 1'
#
loop_
_entity.id
_entity.type
_entity.pdbx_description
1 polymer ?
#
loop_
_entity_poly.entity_id
_entity_poly.type
_entity_poly.pdbx_seq_one_letter_code
_entity_poly.pdbx_strand_id
1 'polypeptide(L)'
;MVVELTYQCEISEGIHARPAGHIARLCNSFQADVVWQNCRTQREANAKSALSLIATDTLLDDKCIITLHGADALSASQALADLLTHLPAFTTVAEPERVSAATSLPRCLRELQPQYLTGIPISGGIAIAPSRFFTGVTFSELLARSPSAVVKREEEIVRLTAGLHRLRTRKEAALAIAGGIEQDLIEAHLLFITDSAFRESIISYLDTPMNAWSAIVSAAMGFSAILERSSSHYIQERTLDMLDIATQLLSEIYGAHARVQPVLSLDAATIVIADTLTPGQFLALNKQHLAGLILSATGKTSHTAILARSQGIPTLADVDVADSHLPSQHEMILDGDQGILITRTDEKILRYYRHEIDVQQQMSQKKHQARTGKPLLTPEVVLWELDVLDKNEVIKKMVDNLWLQQRTDCRDKLCQDIWSREVPFPTVVGSGFAIPHARSSAILDSTISVARLRQPVSWGGVAVDTVFMLTISQAAAENEHMKYFSTLARMLMNDEFVAQAKGAATPEALYQLIISTLAC
;
A
#
# COMPACT_ATOMS: atom_id res chain seq x y z
N MET A 1 1.77 -0.92 52.67
CA MET A 1 1.80 0.55 52.54
C MET A 1 0.94 0.91 51.34
N VAL A 2 0.17 2.00 51.40
CA VAL A 2 -0.65 2.47 50.27
C VAL A 2 -0.08 3.80 49.79
N VAL A 3 0.15 3.91 48.48
CA VAL A 3 0.68 5.12 47.84
C VAL A 3 -0.26 5.48 46.70
N GLU A 4 -0.62 6.76 46.59
CA GLU A 4 -1.49 7.26 45.53
C GLU A 4 -0.71 8.22 44.63
N LEU A 5 -0.89 8.07 43.32
CA LEU A 5 -0.36 8.94 42.29
C LEU A 5 -1.51 9.46 41.42
N THR A 6 -1.36 10.68 40.92
CA THR A 6 -2.26 11.23 39.91
C THR A 6 -1.49 11.42 38.61
N TYR A 7 -2.10 11.01 37.51
CA TYR A 7 -1.57 11.21 36.16
C TYR A 7 -2.60 11.95 35.30
N GLN A 8 -2.17 12.92 34.52
CA GLN A 8 -2.97 13.52 33.45
C GLN A 8 -2.37 13.05 32.13
N CYS A 9 -3.19 12.47 31.26
CA CYS A 9 -2.68 11.92 30.00
C CYS A 9 -2.26 13.04 29.04
N GLU A 10 -1.00 13.04 28.63
CA GLU A 10 -0.41 14.02 27.69
C GLU A 10 -0.25 13.46 26.27
N ILE A 11 -0.64 12.20 26.05
CA ILE A 11 -0.49 11.50 24.78
C ILE A 11 -1.70 11.80 23.91
N SER A 12 -1.49 12.32 22.69
CA SER A 12 -2.58 12.65 21.75
C SER A 12 -3.48 11.46 21.43
N GLU A 13 -2.90 10.27 21.29
CA GLU A 13 -3.60 9.00 21.04
C GLU A 13 -4.07 8.28 22.31
N GLY A 14 -3.84 8.85 23.50
CA GLY A 14 -4.14 8.22 24.78
C GLY A 14 -3.18 7.08 25.20
N ILE A 15 -3.56 6.33 26.25
CA ILE A 15 -2.80 5.16 26.72
C ILE A 15 -3.15 3.95 25.85
N HIS A 16 -2.49 3.88 24.70
CA HIS A 16 -2.61 2.77 23.76
C HIS A 16 -1.57 1.66 24.04
N ALA A 17 -1.50 0.63 23.18
CA ALA A 17 -0.77 -0.61 23.44
C ALA A 17 0.71 -0.44 23.81
N ARG A 18 1.42 0.53 23.21
CA ARG A 18 2.84 0.75 23.47
C ARG A 18 3.06 1.47 24.83
N PRO A 19 2.48 2.65 25.11
CA PRO A 19 2.42 3.22 26.47
C PRO A 19 1.97 2.23 27.55
N ALA A 20 0.86 1.53 27.32
CA ALA A 20 0.31 0.53 28.24
C ALA A 20 1.32 -0.61 28.47
N GLY A 21 2.03 -1.04 27.43
CA GLY A 21 3.06 -2.06 27.51
C GLY A 21 4.28 -1.63 28.32
N HIS A 22 4.72 -0.37 28.19
CA HIS A 22 5.80 0.17 29.01
C HIS A 22 5.40 0.26 30.49
N ILE A 23 4.18 0.74 30.77
CA ILE A 23 3.63 0.81 32.14
C ILE A 23 3.56 -0.60 32.72
N ALA A 24 2.93 -1.54 32.02
CA ALA A 24 2.78 -2.92 32.49
C ALA A 24 4.13 -3.59 32.73
N ARG A 25 5.09 -3.43 31.81
CA ARG A 25 6.43 -4.01 31.96
C ARG A 25 7.14 -3.48 33.20
N LEU A 26 7.04 -2.17 33.47
CA LEU A 26 7.58 -1.58 34.68
C LEU A 26 6.85 -2.09 35.91
N CYS A 27 5.52 -2.07 35.94
CA CYS A 27 4.75 -2.53 37.10
C CYS A 27 5.01 -4.02 37.42
N ASN A 28 5.27 -4.86 36.41
CA ASN A 28 5.62 -6.28 36.59
C ASN A 28 7.00 -6.52 37.22
N SER A 29 7.90 -5.52 37.29
CA SER A 29 9.17 -5.66 38.01
C SER A 29 9.01 -5.53 39.54
N PHE A 30 7.82 -5.15 40.01
CA PHE A 30 7.49 -4.94 41.42
C PHE A 30 6.45 -5.94 41.92
N GLN A 31 6.50 -6.23 43.23
CA GLN A 31 5.51 -7.08 43.90
C GLN A 31 4.20 -6.34 44.18
N ALA A 32 4.25 -5.03 44.44
CA ALA A 32 3.08 -4.21 44.72
C ALA A 32 1.95 -4.37 43.69
N ASP A 33 0.71 -4.43 44.17
CA ASP A 33 -0.48 -4.32 43.34
C ASP A 33 -0.64 -2.86 42.90
N VAL A 34 -0.94 -2.67 41.62
CA VAL A 34 -1.06 -1.32 41.03
C VAL A 34 -2.41 -1.24 40.34
N VAL A 35 -3.31 -0.43 40.90
CA VAL A 35 -4.65 -0.19 40.36
C VAL A 35 -4.65 1.15 39.65
N TRP A 36 -5.09 1.17 38.40
CA TRP A 36 -5.24 2.35 37.57
C TRP A 36 -6.72 2.64 37.36
N GLN A 37 -7.18 3.84 37.70
CA GLN A 37 -8.56 4.26 37.50
C GLN A 37 -8.61 5.49 36.61
N ASN A 38 -9.34 5.40 35.49
CA ASN A 38 -9.65 6.58 34.68
C ASN A 38 -10.88 7.30 35.24
N CYS A 39 -10.73 8.55 35.65
CA CYS A 39 -11.81 9.35 36.25
C CYS A 39 -12.93 9.68 35.25
N ARG A 40 -12.66 9.71 33.93
CA ARG A 40 -13.69 9.97 32.92
C ARG A 40 -14.60 8.75 32.73
N THR A 41 -14.01 7.58 32.54
CA THR A 41 -14.76 6.34 32.24
C THR A 41 -15.20 5.59 33.51
N GLN A 42 -14.65 5.96 34.67
CA GLN A 42 -14.81 5.25 35.95
C GLN A 42 -14.38 3.78 35.89
N ARG A 43 -13.56 3.42 34.91
CA ARG A 43 -13.03 2.07 34.75
C ARG A 43 -11.73 1.91 35.52
N GLU A 44 -11.61 0.77 36.17
CA GLU A 44 -10.40 0.34 36.86
C GLU A 44 -9.66 -0.71 36.06
N ALA A 45 -8.34 -0.74 36.21
CA ALA A 45 -7.45 -1.68 35.57
C ALA A 45 -6.32 -2.08 36.50
N ASN A 46 -5.88 -3.33 36.38
CA ASN A 46 -4.59 -3.74 36.91
C ASN A 46 -3.49 -3.16 36.00
N ALA A 47 -2.66 -2.25 36.51
CA ALA A 47 -1.61 -1.62 35.71
C ALA A 47 -0.47 -2.58 35.33
N LYS A 48 -0.43 -3.80 35.90
CA LYS A 48 0.44 -4.90 35.44
C LYS A 48 -0.08 -5.59 34.18
N SER A 49 -1.31 -5.29 33.76
CA SER A 49 -1.92 -5.80 32.52
C SER A 49 -2.11 -4.65 31.55
N ALA A 50 -1.41 -4.69 30.42
CA ALA A 50 -1.58 -3.67 29.40
C ALA A 50 -2.96 -3.77 28.74
N LEU A 51 -3.52 -4.97 28.61
CA LEU A 51 -4.90 -5.14 28.14
C LEU A 51 -5.91 -4.46 29.06
N SER A 52 -5.71 -4.59 30.38
CA SER A 52 -6.55 -3.92 31.37
C SER A 52 -6.41 -2.40 31.27
N LEU A 53 -5.18 -1.88 31.12
CA LEU A 53 -4.94 -0.45 30.94
C LEU A 53 -5.62 0.10 29.68
N ILE A 54 -5.52 -0.59 28.54
CA ILE A 54 -6.20 -0.20 27.30
C ILE A 54 -7.72 -0.19 27.50
N ALA A 55 -8.27 -1.15 28.25
CA ALA A 55 -9.71 -1.23 28.55
C ALA A 55 -10.26 -0.02 29.32
N THR A 56 -9.39 0.74 30.01
CA THR A 56 -9.78 1.99 30.67
C THR A 56 -10.15 3.11 29.70
N ASP A 57 -9.77 2.96 28.42
CA ASP A 57 -10.00 3.94 27.36
C ASP A 57 -9.41 5.32 27.75
N THR A 58 -8.18 5.38 28.27
CA THR A 58 -7.59 6.67 28.69
C THR A 58 -7.17 7.51 27.48
N LEU A 59 -7.74 8.71 27.33
CA LEU A 59 -7.50 9.65 26.23
C LEU A 59 -6.72 10.90 26.66
N LEU A 60 -6.32 11.74 25.71
CA LEU A 60 -5.69 13.03 25.98
C LEU A 60 -6.50 13.83 27.02
N ASP A 61 -5.80 14.41 27.99
CA ASP A 61 -6.33 15.16 29.13
C ASP A 61 -7.15 14.36 30.16
N ASP A 62 -7.33 13.04 29.99
CA ASP A 62 -7.96 12.22 31.02
C ASP A 62 -7.10 12.20 32.29
N LYS A 63 -7.77 12.44 33.42
CA LYS A 63 -7.18 12.31 34.75
C LYS A 63 -7.31 10.88 35.24
N CYS A 64 -6.20 10.29 35.66
CA CYS A 64 -6.13 8.95 36.21
C CYS A 64 -5.62 8.97 37.65
N ILE A 65 -6.24 8.16 38.50
CA ILE A 65 -5.80 7.88 39.87
C ILE A 65 -5.14 6.52 39.87
N ILE A 66 -3.91 6.44 40.38
CA ILE A 66 -3.13 5.21 40.42
C ILE A 66 -2.83 4.88 41.88
N THR A 67 -3.35 3.76 42.37
CA THR A 67 -3.20 3.31 43.74
C THR A 67 -2.28 2.10 43.81
N LEU A 68 -1.21 2.19 44.61
CA LEU A 68 -0.21 1.15 44.78
C LEU A 68 -0.29 0.56 46.19
N HIS A 69 -0.37 -0.77 46.29
CA HIS A 69 -0.47 -1.50 47.55
C HIS A 69 0.65 -2.53 47.65
N GLY A 70 1.49 -2.45 48.68
CA GLY A 70 2.56 -3.42 48.85
C GLY A 70 3.66 -3.01 49.80
N ALA A 71 4.70 -3.84 49.88
CA ALA A 71 5.93 -3.55 50.61
C ALA A 71 6.87 -2.62 49.81
N ASP A 72 6.87 -2.73 48.48
CA ASP A 72 7.67 -1.94 47.53
C ASP A 72 6.85 -0.84 46.81
N ALA A 73 5.65 -0.54 47.31
CA ALA A 73 4.73 0.44 46.70
C ALA A 73 5.35 1.84 46.52
N LEU A 74 6.20 2.28 47.45
CA LEU A 74 6.87 3.59 47.35
C LEU A 74 7.90 3.62 46.21
N SER A 75 8.73 2.57 46.09
CA SER A 75 9.72 2.45 45.02
C SER A 75 9.05 2.29 43.65
N ALA A 76 7.98 1.49 43.58
CA ALA A 76 7.17 1.34 42.37
C ALA A 76 6.53 2.67 41.95
N SER A 77 6.02 3.45 42.91
CA SER A 77 5.42 4.76 42.67
C SER A 77 6.43 5.76 42.10
N GLN A 78 7.65 5.81 42.65
CA GLN A 78 8.71 6.69 42.14
C GLN A 78 9.11 6.34 40.70
N ALA A 79 9.33 5.05 40.42
CA ALA A 79 9.69 4.60 39.08
C ALA A 79 8.56 4.83 38.06
N LEU A 80 7.30 4.61 38.48
CA LEU A 80 6.15 4.85 37.62
C LEU A 80 5.96 6.33 37.32
N ALA A 81 6.11 7.21 38.32
CA ALA A 81 6.04 8.66 38.12
C ALA A 81 7.10 9.15 37.10
N ASP A 82 8.32 8.60 37.16
CA ASP A 82 9.38 8.92 36.18
C ASP A 82 9.07 8.40 34.77
N LEU A 83 8.50 7.19 34.64
CA LEU A 83 8.08 6.69 33.33
C LEU A 83 6.97 7.56 32.72
N LEU A 84 6.00 7.97 33.54
CA LEU A 84 4.82 8.73 33.10
C LEU A 84 5.19 10.08 32.48
N THR A 85 6.26 10.73 32.94
CA THR A 85 6.75 12.01 32.37
C THR A 85 7.46 11.82 31.02
N HIS A 86 7.98 10.62 30.74
CA HIS A 86 8.69 10.30 29.49
C HIS A 86 7.83 9.52 28.49
N LEU A 87 6.58 9.20 28.84
CA LEU A 87 5.65 8.44 28.00
C LEU A 87 5.47 8.99 26.57
N PRO A 88 5.39 10.31 26.33
CA PRO A 88 5.26 10.87 24.97
C PRO A 88 6.42 10.53 24.03
N ALA A 89 7.59 10.15 24.54
CA ALA A 89 8.73 9.76 23.71
C ALA A 89 8.49 8.43 22.97
N PHE A 90 7.54 7.61 23.44
CA PHE A 90 7.26 6.28 22.87
C PHE A 90 6.17 6.29 21.79
N THR A 91 5.55 7.43 21.48
CA THR A 91 4.32 7.51 20.66
C THR A 91 4.56 7.92 19.21
N THR A 92 5.81 8.20 18.81
CA THR A 92 6.12 8.75 17.48
C THR A 92 6.22 7.67 16.39
N VAL A 93 5.12 7.43 15.68
CA VAL A 93 5.18 7.20 14.22
C VAL A 93 4.19 8.17 13.59
N ALA A 94 4.70 9.31 13.12
CA ALA A 94 3.94 10.19 12.27
C ALA A 94 3.83 9.54 10.89
N GLU A 95 2.63 9.09 10.52
CA GLU A 95 2.36 8.87 9.11
C GLU A 95 2.13 10.24 8.45
N PRO A 96 2.85 10.57 7.36
CA PRO A 96 2.49 11.70 6.55
C PRO A 96 1.16 11.37 5.86
N GLU A 97 0.09 12.04 6.28
CA GLU A 97 -1.10 12.22 5.45
C GLU A 97 -0.66 12.84 4.12
N ARG A 98 -0.84 12.09 3.04
CA ARG A 98 -1.14 12.72 1.75
C ARG A 98 -2.63 12.63 1.48
N VAL A 99 -3.18 13.81 1.30
CA VAL A 99 -4.57 14.13 1.04
C VAL A 99 -4.87 14.00 -0.45
N SER A 100 -6.09 13.51 -0.72
CA SER A 100 -7.05 13.98 -1.74
C SER A 100 -7.10 13.40 -3.16
N ALA A 101 -8.38 13.13 -3.46
CA ALA A 101 -9.12 13.19 -4.72
C ALA A 101 -8.88 12.06 -5.73
N ALA A 102 -9.98 11.41 -6.08
CA ALA A 102 -10.13 10.67 -7.32
C ALA A 102 -9.76 11.59 -8.49
N THR A 103 -8.51 11.56 -8.90
CA THR A 103 -8.11 12.01 -10.23
C THR A 103 -8.73 11.04 -11.22
N SER A 104 -9.49 11.57 -12.18
CA SER A 104 -9.97 10.77 -13.31
C SER A 104 -8.80 10.00 -13.93
N LEU A 105 -9.02 8.74 -14.32
CA LEU A 105 -8.02 7.90 -14.98
C LEU A 105 -7.20 8.67 -16.04
N PRO A 106 -5.91 8.38 -16.22
CA PRO A 106 -5.10 8.97 -17.28
C PRO A 106 -5.81 8.91 -18.63
N ARG A 107 -5.76 9.99 -19.41
CA ARG A 107 -6.51 10.12 -20.68
C ARG A 107 -6.28 8.92 -21.60
N CYS A 108 -5.02 8.56 -21.78
CA CYS A 108 -4.60 7.49 -22.65
C CYS A 108 -5.12 6.10 -22.16
N LEU A 109 -5.34 5.90 -20.85
CA LEU A 109 -6.00 4.72 -20.29
C LEU A 109 -7.53 4.77 -20.48
N ARG A 110 -8.17 5.94 -20.33
CA ARG A 110 -9.62 6.11 -20.57
C ARG A 110 -10.04 5.74 -21.99
N GLU A 111 -9.19 6.00 -22.98
CA GLU A 111 -9.46 5.61 -24.38
C GLU A 111 -9.54 4.10 -24.58
N LEU A 112 -8.97 3.30 -23.67
CA LEU A 112 -9.08 1.84 -23.70
C LEU A 112 -10.38 1.34 -23.06
N GLN A 113 -11.15 2.23 -22.41
CA GLN A 113 -12.40 1.90 -21.72
C GLN A 113 -12.29 0.66 -20.81
N PRO A 114 -11.30 0.61 -19.90
CA PRO A 114 -11.09 -0.58 -19.08
C PRO A 114 -12.28 -0.83 -18.16
N GLN A 115 -12.52 -2.11 -17.85
CA GLN A 115 -13.39 -2.49 -16.74
C GLN A 115 -12.54 -2.56 -15.48
N TYR A 116 -12.84 -1.70 -14.50
CA TYR A 116 -12.05 -1.58 -13.28
C TYR A 116 -12.93 -1.38 -12.05
N LEU A 117 -12.36 -1.73 -10.91
CA LEU A 117 -12.85 -1.42 -9.58
C LEU A 117 -11.92 -0.37 -8.96
N THR A 118 -12.47 0.48 -8.10
CA THR A 118 -11.70 1.49 -7.36
C THR A 118 -11.46 1.00 -5.94
N GLY A 119 -10.30 1.36 -5.39
CA GLY A 119 -9.96 1.16 -3.99
C GLY A 119 -9.16 2.34 -3.45
N ILE A 120 -8.84 2.26 -2.16
CA ILE A 120 -7.99 3.22 -1.48
C ILE A 120 -6.53 2.79 -1.69
N PRO A 121 -5.68 3.63 -2.32
CA PRO A 121 -4.27 3.32 -2.48
C PRO A 121 -3.54 3.37 -1.14
N ILE A 122 -2.86 2.27 -0.80
CA ILE A 122 -2.00 2.14 0.39
C ILE A 122 -0.54 2.25 0.00
N SER A 123 -0.16 1.54 -1.07
CA SER A 123 1.20 1.50 -1.60
C SER A 123 1.13 1.53 -3.12
N GLY A 124 1.94 2.41 -3.71
CA GLY A 124 2.00 2.63 -5.16
C GLY A 124 2.67 1.49 -5.92
N GLY A 125 2.79 1.68 -7.23
CA GLY A 125 3.32 0.71 -8.18
C GLY A 125 2.26 -0.14 -8.88
N ILE A 126 2.71 -0.90 -9.87
CA ILE A 126 1.86 -1.66 -10.79
C ILE A 126 2.21 -3.14 -10.71
N ALA A 127 1.19 -4.00 -10.61
CA ALA A 127 1.34 -5.44 -10.69
C ALA A 127 0.43 -6.04 -11.76
N ILE A 128 0.97 -6.98 -12.55
CA ILE A 128 0.23 -7.79 -13.52
C ILE A 128 0.45 -9.25 -13.16
N ALA A 129 -0.59 -9.92 -12.65
CA ALA A 129 -0.49 -11.32 -12.24
C ALA A 129 -1.87 -11.97 -12.09
N PRO A 130 -1.94 -13.33 -12.10
CA PRO A 130 -3.11 -14.05 -11.65
C PRO A 130 -3.53 -13.67 -10.23
N SER A 131 -4.84 -13.63 -9.98
CA SER A 131 -5.39 -13.34 -8.66
C SER A 131 -5.70 -14.60 -7.85
N ARG A 132 -5.55 -14.53 -6.53
CA ARG A 132 -5.96 -15.58 -5.61
C ARG A 132 -6.71 -14.99 -4.42
N PHE A 133 -7.94 -15.47 -4.24
CA PHE A 133 -8.76 -15.14 -3.08
C PHE A 133 -8.26 -15.90 -1.85
N PHE A 134 -8.18 -15.18 -0.74
CA PHE A 134 -7.84 -15.70 0.57
C PHE A 134 -8.84 -15.18 1.59
N THR A 135 -9.69 -16.06 2.07
CA THR A 135 -10.60 -15.76 3.19
C THR A 135 -9.86 -16.04 4.48
N GLY A 136 -9.71 -15.04 5.35
CA GLY A 136 -9.11 -15.19 6.67
C GLY A 136 -10.00 -16.01 7.62
N VAL A 137 -9.41 -16.48 8.72
CA VAL A 137 -10.17 -17.23 9.74
C VAL A 137 -10.94 -16.25 10.62
N THR A 138 -12.16 -16.59 11.01
CA THR A 138 -12.87 -15.84 12.06
C THR A 138 -12.89 -16.58 13.40
N PHE A 139 -13.10 -15.87 14.50
CA PHE A 139 -13.25 -16.51 15.82
C PHE A 139 -14.40 -17.52 15.86
N SER A 140 -15.51 -17.25 15.17
CA SER A 140 -16.65 -18.17 15.07
C SER A 140 -16.27 -19.49 14.41
N GLU A 141 -15.44 -19.46 13.37
CA GLU A 141 -14.91 -20.66 12.71
C GLU A 141 -13.93 -21.43 13.59
N LEU A 142 -13.09 -20.73 14.35
CA LEU A 142 -12.23 -21.36 15.36
C LEU A 142 -13.07 -22.10 16.39
N LEU A 143 -14.10 -21.47 16.97
CA LEU A 143 -14.99 -22.11 17.95
C LEU A 143 -15.69 -23.35 17.39
N ALA A 144 -16.21 -23.27 16.16
CA ALA A 144 -16.91 -24.39 15.52
C ALA A 144 -16.03 -25.63 15.32
N ARG A 145 -14.70 -25.48 15.33
CA ARG A 145 -13.71 -26.56 15.16
C ARG A 145 -13.11 -27.04 16.48
N SER A 146 -13.58 -26.53 17.61
CA SER A 146 -13.15 -26.98 18.92
C SER A 146 -13.31 -28.50 19.05
N PRO A 147 -12.26 -29.23 19.47
CA PRO A 147 -12.36 -30.67 19.70
C PRO A 147 -13.45 -30.99 20.73
N SER A 148 -14.30 -31.98 20.49
CA SER A 148 -15.36 -32.35 21.46
C SER A 148 -14.83 -32.98 22.75
N ALA A 149 -13.53 -33.34 22.81
CA ALA A 149 -12.91 -33.90 23.98
C ALA A 149 -12.63 -32.80 25.02
N VAL A 150 -13.21 -32.97 26.21
CA VAL A 150 -12.89 -32.18 27.40
C VAL A 150 -12.08 -33.05 28.33
N VAL A 151 -10.86 -32.61 28.65
CA VAL A 151 -9.98 -33.30 29.61
C VAL A 151 -10.15 -32.65 30.98
N LYS A 152 -9.59 -33.26 32.03
CA LYS A 152 -9.58 -32.67 33.39
C LYS A 152 -8.96 -31.28 33.36
N ARG A 153 -9.53 -30.37 34.14
CA ARG A 153 -9.12 -28.97 34.28
C ARG A 153 -7.60 -28.82 34.49
N GLU A 154 -7.03 -29.61 35.38
CA GLU A 154 -5.60 -29.55 35.70
C GLU A 154 -4.74 -29.87 34.47
N GLU A 155 -5.16 -30.82 33.64
CA GLU A 155 -4.44 -31.19 32.42
C GLU A 155 -4.56 -30.10 31.34
N GLU A 156 -5.72 -29.46 31.21
CA GLU A 156 -5.92 -28.33 30.30
C GLU A 156 -5.06 -27.12 30.72
N ILE A 157 -4.95 -26.83 32.03
CA ILE A 157 -4.07 -25.77 32.56
C ILE A 157 -2.60 -26.06 32.26
N VAL A 158 -2.15 -27.31 32.42
CA VAL A 158 -0.78 -27.72 32.09
C VAL A 158 -0.51 -27.55 30.59
N ARG A 159 -1.43 -27.98 29.73
CA ARG A 159 -1.33 -27.81 28.26
C ARG A 159 -1.26 -26.34 27.86
N LEU A 160 -2.15 -25.50 28.42
CA LEU A 160 -2.18 -24.06 28.19
C LEU A 160 -0.86 -23.41 28.59
N THR A 161 -0.38 -23.69 29.81
CA THR A 161 0.86 -23.11 30.34
C THR A 161 2.06 -23.49 29.47
N ALA A 162 2.14 -24.75 29.05
CA ALA A 162 3.18 -25.22 28.15
C ALA A 162 3.10 -24.57 26.75
N GLY A 163 1.88 -24.40 26.21
CA GLY A 163 1.64 -23.73 24.94
C GLY A 163 2.05 -22.25 24.95
N LEU A 164 1.64 -21.51 25.97
CA LEU A 164 2.03 -20.10 26.17
C LEU A 164 3.56 -19.96 26.29
N HIS A 165 4.21 -20.85 27.04
CA HIS A 165 5.66 -20.85 27.16
C HIS A 165 6.35 -21.08 25.80
N ARG A 166 5.91 -22.08 25.02
CA ARG A 166 6.47 -22.34 23.68
C ARG A 166 6.28 -21.15 22.75
N LEU A 167 5.08 -20.57 22.73
CA LEU A 167 4.76 -19.41 21.91
C LEU A 167 5.65 -18.21 22.26
N ARG A 168 5.80 -17.94 23.57
CA ARG A 168 6.65 -16.88 24.10
C ARG A 168 8.10 -17.05 23.65
N THR A 169 8.70 -18.21 23.90
CA THR A 169 10.10 -18.48 23.54
C THR A 169 10.32 -18.33 22.03
N ARG A 170 9.37 -18.78 21.20
CA ARG A 170 9.44 -18.61 19.74
C ARG A 170 9.41 -17.14 19.32
N LYS A 171 8.55 -16.32 19.96
CA LYS A 171 8.48 -14.88 19.68
C LYS A 171 9.71 -14.13 20.18
N GLU A 172 10.25 -14.46 21.35
CA GLU A 172 11.50 -13.89 21.87
C GLU A 172 12.69 -14.20 20.94
N ALA A 173 12.77 -15.43 20.41
CA ALA A 173 13.79 -15.80 19.44
C ALA A 173 13.65 -15.04 18.11
N ALA A 174 12.41 -14.83 17.63
CA ALA A 174 12.14 -14.04 16.44
C ALA A 174 12.49 -12.55 16.65
N LEU A 175 12.20 -12.01 17.83
CA LEU A 175 12.50 -10.62 18.19
C LEU A 175 14.00 -10.31 18.12
N ALA A 176 14.85 -11.28 18.49
CA ALA A 176 16.31 -11.12 18.45
C ALA A 176 16.88 -10.91 17.04
N ILE A 177 16.11 -11.22 16.00
CA ILE A 177 16.51 -11.16 14.59
C ILE A 177 15.71 -10.08 13.84
N ALA A 178 14.52 -9.73 14.34
CA ALA A 178 13.63 -8.75 13.72
C ALA A 178 14.17 -7.31 13.82
N GLY A 179 13.77 -6.47 12.86
CA GLY A 179 14.10 -5.05 12.85
C GLY A 179 12.96 -4.20 12.30
N GLY A 180 12.90 -2.94 12.74
CA GLY A 180 11.89 -1.97 12.29
C GLY A 180 10.47 -2.38 12.68
N ILE A 181 9.55 -2.38 11.70
CA ILE A 181 8.11 -2.63 11.92
C ILE A 181 7.84 -4.07 12.41
N GLU A 182 8.66 -5.04 11.99
CA GLU A 182 8.52 -6.43 12.43
C GLU A 182 8.85 -6.58 13.93
N GLN A 183 9.80 -5.80 14.43
CA GLN A 183 10.11 -5.74 15.87
C GLN A 183 8.90 -5.20 16.65
N ASP A 184 8.32 -4.09 16.21
CA ASP A 184 7.13 -3.48 16.83
C ASP A 184 5.94 -4.44 16.89
N LEU A 185 5.74 -5.26 15.85
CA LEU A 185 4.71 -6.30 15.82
C LEU A 185 4.98 -7.37 16.88
N ILE A 186 6.20 -7.91 16.92
CA ILE A 186 6.55 -9.01 17.83
C ILE A 186 6.48 -8.53 19.28
N GLU A 187 6.93 -7.31 19.58
CA GLU A 187 6.81 -6.71 20.91
C GLU A 187 5.35 -6.58 21.35
N ALA A 188 4.46 -6.16 20.46
CA ALA A 188 3.03 -6.11 20.75
C ALA A 188 2.42 -7.50 20.96
N HIS A 189 2.82 -8.50 20.17
CA HIS A 189 2.38 -9.88 20.40
C HIS A 189 2.85 -10.42 21.76
N LEU A 190 4.11 -10.15 22.14
CA LEU A 190 4.65 -10.54 23.44
C LEU A 190 3.89 -9.88 24.59
N LEU A 191 3.41 -8.66 24.40
CA LEU A 191 2.59 -7.98 25.39
C LEU A 191 1.34 -8.79 25.73
N PHE A 192 0.59 -9.26 24.72
CA PHE A 192 -0.60 -10.07 24.94
C PHE A 192 -0.29 -11.48 25.48
N ILE A 193 0.77 -12.12 24.98
CA ILE A 193 1.17 -13.48 25.39
C ILE A 193 1.61 -13.51 26.86
N THR A 194 2.22 -12.43 27.35
CA THR A 194 2.72 -12.32 28.73
C THR A 194 1.73 -11.66 29.68
N ASP A 195 0.59 -11.16 29.19
CA ASP A 195 -0.41 -10.45 29.99
C ASP A 195 -1.12 -11.39 30.97
N SER A 196 -1.07 -11.05 32.26
CA SER A 196 -1.69 -11.85 33.31
C SER A 196 -3.21 -11.90 33.19
N ALA A 197 -3.86 -10.81 32.80
CA ALA A 197 -5.32 -10.76 32.66
C ALA A 197 -5.80 -11.64 31.49
N PHE A 198 -5.03 -11.71 30.39
CA PHE A 198 -5.34 -12.65 29.31
C PHE A 198 -5.27 -14.10 29.81
N ARG A 199 -4.19 -14.45 30.51
CA ARG A 199 -4.02 -15.79 31.08
C ARG A 199 -5.13 -16.15 32.08
N GLU A 200 -5.44 -15.24 33.00
CA GLU A 200 -6.49 -15.41 34.02
C GLU A 200 -7.87 -15.57 33.38
N SER A 201 -8.17 -14.79 32.33
CA SER A 201 -9.40 -14.93 31.55
C SER A 201 -9.52 -16.31 30.91
N ILE A 202 -8.46 -16.85 30.31
CA ILE A 202 -8.48 -18.21 29.77
C ILE A 202 -8.72 -19.24 30.88
N ILE A 203 -8.05 -19.09 32.03
CA ILE A 203 -8.19 -20.00 33.17
C ILE A 203 -9.62 -19.96 33.73
N SER A 204 -10.28 -18.80 33.80
CA SER A 204 -11.66 -18.71 34.29
C SER A 204 -12.65 -19.41 33.35
N TYR A 205 -12.43 -19.37 32.04
CA TYR A 205 -13.23 -20.17 31.11
C TYR A 205 -13.06 -21.68 31.30
N LEU A 206 -11.89 -22.14 31.77
CA LEU A 206 -11.65 -23.54 32.14
C LEU A 206 -12.35 -23.97 33.44
N ASP A 207 -12.91 -23.02 34.22
CA ASP A 207 -13.79 -23.35 35.35
C ASP A 207 -15.20 -23.75 34.88
N THR A 208 -15.52 -23.52 33.60
CA THR A 208 -16.72 -24.01 32.92
C THR A 208 -16.38 -25.30 32.13
N PRO A 209 -17.35 -26.08 31.61
CA PRO A 209 -17.07 -27.32 30.87
C PRO A 209 -16.53 -27.05 29.45
N MET A 210 -15.42 -26.31 29.36
CA MET A 210 -14.70 -25.95 28.15
C MET A 210 -13.31 -26.59 28.15
N ASN A 211 -12.82 -26.96 26.97
CA ASN A 211 -11.42 -27.32 26.76
C ASN A 211 -10.54 -26.07 26.55
N ALA A 212 -9.21 -26.24 26.53
CA ALA A 212 -8.29 -25.11 26.30
C ALA A 212 -8.58 -24.39 24.97
N TRP A 213 -8.97 -25.11 23.92
CA TRP A 213 -9.32 -24.51 22.63
C TRP A 213 -10.42 -23.45 22.76
N SER A 214 -11.57 -23.84 23.32
CA SER A 214 -12.73 -22.97 23.46
C SER A 214 -12.42 -21.82 24.43
N ALA A 215 -11.73 -22.11 25.53
CA ALA A 215 -11.33 -21.10 26.51
C ALA A 215 -10.41 -20.02 25.91
N ILE A 216 -9.43 -20.42 25.09
CA ILE A 216 -8.53 -19.48 24.38
C ILE A 216 -9.33 -18.58 23.44
N VAL A 217 -10.19 -19.17 22.61
CA VAL A 217 -10.96 -18.40 21.63
C VAL A 217 -11.95 -17.47 22.31
N SER A 218 -12.65 -17.92 23.36
CA SER A 218 -13.58 -17.09 24.13
C SER A 218 -12.88 -15.94 24.86
N ALA A 219 -11.71 -16.18 25.46
CA ALA A 219 -10.92 -15.11 26.05
C ALA A 219 -10.48 -14.09 24.99
N ALA A 220 -9.95 -14.55 23.86
CA ALA A 220 -9.53 -13.68 22.76
C ALA A 220 -10.68 -12.83 22.22
N MET A 221 -11.86 -13.42 21.99
CA MET A 221 -13.08 -12.69 21.59
C MET A 221 -13.47 -11.61 22.59
N GLY A 222 -13.39 -11.89 23.89
CA GLY A 222 -13.71 -10.93 24.95
C GLY A 222 -12.80 -9.70 24.90
N PHE A 223 -11.49 -9.89 24.74
CA PHE A 223 -10.54 -8.79 24.60
C PHE A 223 -10.65 -8.08 23.24
N SER A 224 -10.89 -8.80 22.15
CA SER A 224 -11.18 -8.20 20.84
C SER A 224 -12.36 -7.23 20.92
N ALA A 225 -13.46 -7.61 21.59
CA ALA A 225 -14.60 -6.74 21.80
C ALA A 225 -14.29 -5.48 22.65
N ILE A 226 -13.27 -5.53 23.51
CA ILE A 226 -12.77 -4.36 24.24
C ILE A 226 -11.98 -3.45 23.30
N LEU A 227 -11.08 -4.02 22.50
CA LEU A 227 -10.24 -3.28 21.55
C LEU A 227 -11.06 -2.59 20.45
N GLU A 228 -12.08 -3.26 19.92
CA GLU A 228 -13.03 -2.71 18.92
C GLU A 228 -13.80 -1.48 19.43
N ARG A 229 -14.04 -1.39 20.75
CA ARG A 229 -14.77 -0.27 21.37
C ARG A 229 -13.91 0.93 21.71
N SER A 230 -12.59 0.82 21.56
CA SER A 230 -11.65 1.93 21.76
C SER A 230 -11.97 3.07 20.79
N SER A 231 -11.80 4.32 21.21
CA SER A 231 -11.89 5.46 20.29
C SER A 231 -10.64 5.65 19.43
N SER A 232 -9.55 4.93 19.72
CA SER A 232 -8.31 4.96 18.92
C SER A 232 -8.33 3.87 17.83
N HIS A 233 -8.26 4.29 16.56
CA HIS A 233 -8.21 3.38 15.41
C HIS A 233 -6.99 2.44 15.46
N TYR A 234 -5.84 2.94 15.94
CA TYR A 234 -4.64 2.13 16.17
C TYR A 234 -4.88 0.95 17.13
N ILE A 235 -5.73 1.13 18.14
CA ILE A 235 -6.10 0.07 19.09
C ILE A 235 -7.10 -0.89 18.48
N GLN A 236 -8.08 -0.39 17.72
CA GLN A 236 -9.07 -1.23 17.04
C GLN A 236 -8.40 -2.24 16.10
N GLU A 237 -7.30 -1.85 15.45
CA GLU A 237 -6.50 -2.72 14.57
C GLU A 237 -5.82 -3.88 15.27
N ARG A 238 -5.56 -3.79 16.58
CA ARG A 238 -4.99 -4.88 17.39
C ARG A 238 -5.95 -6.06 17.59
N THR A 239 -7.21 -5.92 17.17
CA THR A 239 -8.17 -7.02 17.13
C THR A 239 -7.67 -8.19 16.27
N LEU A 240 -7.02 -7.88 15.13
CA LEU A 240 -6.44 -8.92 14.26
C LEU A 240 -5.21 -9.60 14.88
N ASP A 241 -4.44 -8.86 15.69
CA ASP A 241 -3.31 -9.43 16.43
C ASP A 241 -3.80 -10.43 17.49
N MET A 242 -4.92 -10.15 18.16
CA MET A 242 -5.53 -11.09 19.10
C MET A 242 -5.98 -12.38 18.42
N LEU A 243 -6.56 -12.28 17.22
CA LEU A 243 -6.90 -13.45 16.40
C LEU A 243 -5.65 -14.22 15.97
N ASP A 244 -4.59 -13.52 15.59
CA ASP A 244 -3.31 -14.13 15.20
C ASP A 244 -2.66 -14.90 16.37
N ILE A 245 -2.65 -14.29 17.56
CA ILE A 245 -2.14 -14.91 18.79
C ILE A 245 -2.96 -16.13 19.19
N ALA A 246 -4.30 -16.04 19.15
CA ALA A 246 -5.16 -17.17 19.45
C ALA A 246 -4.87 -18.34 18.49
N THR A 247 -4.79 -18.07 17.18
CA THR A 247 -4.51 -19.09 16.16
C THR A 247 -3.13 -19.73 16.34
N GLN A 248 -2.11 -18.92 16.68
CA GLN A 248 -0.76 -19.42 16.96
C GLN A 248 -0.70 -20.23 18.26
N LEU A 249 -1.38 -19.81 19.32
CA LEU A 249 -1.43 -20.54 20.58
C LEU A 249 -2.14 -21.89 20.41
N LEU A 250 -3.25 -21.92 19.68
CA LEU A 250 -3.92 -23.17 19.32
C LEU A 250 -2.98 -24.10 18.54
N SER A 251 -2.18 -23.56 17.62
CA SER A 251 -1.16 -24.31 16.88
C SER A 251 -0.06 -24.89 17.78
N GLU A 252 0.38 -24.15 18.80
CA GLU A 252 1.35 -24.65 19.78
C GLU A 252 0.80 -25.77 20.66
N ILE A 253 -0.51 -25.79 20.94
CA ILE A 253 -1.15 -26.76 21.83
C ILE A 253 -1.63 -28.01 21.07
N TYR A 254 -2.26 -27.82 19.92
CA TYR A 254 -2.94 -28.88 19.17
C TYR A 254 -2.22 -29.28 17.86
N GLY A 255 -1.12 -28.60 17.50
CA GLY A 255 -0.27 -28.95 16.36
C GLY A 255 -1.02 -28.91 15.03
N ALA A 256 -0.87 -29.96 14.22
CA ALA A 256 -1.52 -30.06 12.90
C ALA A 256 -3.06 -30.02 12.99
N HIS A 257 -3.65 -30.44 14.12
CA HIS A 257 -5.10 -30.36 14.33
C HIS A 257 -5.60 -28.92 14.48
N ALA A 258 -4.72 -27.97 14.78
CA ALA A 258 -5.05 -26.56 14.87
C ALA A 258 -5.05 -25.83 13.52
N ARG A 259 -4.62 -26.49 12.44
CA ARG A 259 -4.55 -25.84 11.12
C ARG A 259 -5.95 -25.61 10.58
N VAL A 260 -6.41 -24.39 10.72
CA VAL A 260 -7.76 -23.99 10.31
C VAL A 260 -7.80 -23.65 8.81
N GLN A 261 -6.68 -23.32 8.20
CA GLN A 261 -6.63 -23.01 6.77
C GLN A 261 -5.43 -23.65 6.07
N PRO A 262 -5.56 -23.95 4.76
CA PRO A 262 -4.40 -24.25 3.94
C PRO A 262 -3.48 -23.03 3.94
N VAL A 263 -2.18 -23.28 4.12
CA VAL A 263 -1.16 -22.24 3.99
C VAL A 263 -1.30 -21.61 2.61
N LEU A 264 -1.38 -20.29 2.54
CA LEU A 264 -1.36 -19.57 1.28
C LEU A 264 0.05 -19.67 0.68
N SER A 265 0.34 -20.79 0.01
CA SER A 265 1.57 -20.97 -0.77
C SER A 265 1.41 -20.23 -2.09
N LEU A 266 2.37 -19.36 -2.37
CA LEU A 266 2.48 -18.68 -3.65
C LEU A 266 3.63 -19.34 -4.40
N ASP A 267 3.33 -19.99 -5.52
CA ASP A 267 4.31 -20.73 -6.33
C ASP A 267 4.72 -19.95 -7.59
N ALA A 268 4.01 -18.86 -7.89
CA ALA A 268 4.29 -17.91 -8.97
C ALA A 268 3.77 -16.51 -8.57
N ALA A 269 4.18 -15.48 -9.30
CA ALA A 269 3.70 -14.11 -9.12
C ALA A 269 2.17 -14.07 -9.07
N THR A 270 1.61 -13.55 -7.97
CA THR A 270 0.17 -13.60 -7.65
C THR A 270 -0.28 -12.29 -7.01
N ILE A 271 -1.44 -11.77 -7.42
CA ILE A 271 -2.17 -10.73 -6.67
C ILE A 271 -3.05 -11.43 -5.63
N VAL A 272 -2.79 -11.17 -4.35
CA VAL A 272 -3.59 -11.75 -3.26
C VAL A 272 -4.75 -10.82 -2.93
N ILE A 273 -5.97 -11.35 -2.95
CA ILE A 273 -7.18 -10.64 -2.55
C ILE A 273 -7.65 -11.26 -1.26
N ALA A 274 -7.51 -10.53 -0.15
CA ALA A 274 -7.83 -11.02 1.18
C ALA A 274 -8.90 -10.16 1.84
N ASP A 275 -9.87 -10.81 2.48
CA ASP A 275 -10.83 -10.10 3.33
C ASP A 275 -10.22 -9.71 4.67
N THR A 276 -9.41 -10.60 5.22
CA THR A 276 -8.68 -10.48 6.47
C THR A 276 -7.34 -11.20 6.29
N LEU A 277 -6.24 -10.46 6.50
CA LEU A 277 -4.90 -11.02 6.48
C LEU A 277 -4.15 -10.56 7.72
N THR A 278 -3.88 -11.48 8.64
CA THR A 278 -3.13 -11.14 9.85
C THR A 278 -1.67 -10.81 9.53
N PRO A 279 -0.98 -10.02 10.36
CA PRO A 279 0.44 -9.74 10.15
C PRO A 279 1.30 -11.02 10.10
N GLY A 280 1.00 -12.01 10.96
CA GLY A 280 1.69 -13.30 10.92
C GLY A 280 1.48 -14.07 9.62
N GLN A 281 0.27 -14.02 9.05
CA GLN A 281 0.00 -14.63 7.74
C GLN A 281 0.73 -13.90 6.61
N PHE A 282 0.73 -12.57 6.61
CA PHE A 282 1.44 -11.77 5.62
C PHE A 282 2.96 -12.06 5.64
N LEU A 283 3.57 -12.11 6.82
CA LEU A 283 4.99 -12.43 6.98
C LEU A 283 5.35 -13.85 6.53
N ALA A 284 4.41 -14.79 6.60
CA ALA A 284 4.60 -16.16 6.15
C ALA A 284 4.51 -16.33 4.62
N LEU A 285 4.03 -15.32 3.88
CA LEU A 285 3.95 -15.38 2.42
C LEU A 285 5.33 -15.36 1.78
N ASN A 286 5.48 -16.08 0.67
CA ASN A 286 6.66 -15.94 -0.18
C ASN A 286 6.59 -14.59 -0.91
N LYS A 287 7.32 -13.61 -0.38
CA LYS A 287 7.37 -12.24 -0.87
C LYS A 287 7.83 -12.12 -2.33
N GLN A 288 8.64 -13.06 -2.82
CA GLN A 288 9.08 -13.06 -4.23
C GLN A 288 7.92 -13.31 -5.20
N HIS A 289 6.87 -13.97 -4.73
CA HIS A 289 5.70 -14.34 -5.51
C HIS A 289 4.46 -13.49 -5.18
N LEU A 290 4.55 -12.60 -4.18
CA LEU A 290 3.49 -11.65 -3.87
C LEU A 290 3.63 -10.41 -4.77
N ALA A 291 2.92 -10.42 -5.90
CA ALA A 291 3.00 -9.33 -6.88
C ALA A 291 2.20 -8.10 -6.45
N GLY A 292 1.10 -8.29 -5.73
CA GLY A 292 0.24 -7.22 -5.23
C GLY A 292 -0.74 -7.72 -4.17
N LEU A 293 -1.32 -6.80 -3.41
CA LEU A 293 -2.21 -7.10 -2.29
C LEU A 293 -3.48 -6.25 -2.33
N ILE A 294 -4.62 -6.86 -2.08
CA ILE A 294 -5.91 -6.19 -1.92
C ILE A 294 -6.52 -6.63 -0.58
N LEU A 295 -6.93 -5.66 0.24
CA LEU A 295 -7.53 -5.88 1.55
C LEU A 295 -8.97 -5.33 1.57
N SER A 296 -9.97 -6.13 1.93
CA SER A 296 -11.38 -5.73 1.79
C SER A 296 -11.98 -4.95 2.97
N ALA A 297 -11.32 -4.91 4.14
CA ALA A 297 -11.95 -4.39 5.36
C ALA A 297 -10.99 -3.70 6.34
N THR A 298 -9.81 -3.30 5.90
CA THR A 298 -8.82 -2.71 6.80
C THR A 298 -8.54 -1.26 6.42
N GLY A 299 -8.90 -0.35 7.32
CA GLY A 299 -8.55 1.06 7.24
C GLY A 299 -7.07 1.25 6.91
N LYS A 300 -6.74 2.43 6.37
CA LYS A 300 -5.42 2.80 5.83
C LYS A 300 -4.22 2.46 6.74
N THR A 301 -4.47 2.38 8.04
CA THR A 301 -3.48 2.19 9.11
C THR A 301 -3.22 0.73 9.48
N SER A 302 -3.89 -0.25 8.82
CA SER A 302 -3.73 -1.66 9.20
C SER A 302 -2.28 -2.07 9.18
N HIS A 303 -1.86 -2.81 10.21
CA HIS A 303 -0.47 -3.20 10.34
C HIS A 303 0.01 -4.03 9.13
N THR A 304 -0.89 -4.82 8.54
CA THR A 304 -0.62 -5.54 7.27
C THR A 304 -0.44 -4.59 6.09
N ALA A 305 -1.23 -3.51 6.01
CA ALA A 305 -1.12 -2.45 5.00
C ALA A 305 0.21 -1.68 5.15
N ILE A 306 0.62 -1.35 6.37
CA ILE A 306 1.91 -0.71 6.68
C ILE A 306 3.09 -1.62 6.30
N LEU A 307 2.99 -2.92 6.61
CA LEU A 307 4.01 -3.91 6.24
C LEU A 307 4.14 -4.06 4.72
N ALA A 308 3.03 -4.09 3.99
CA ALA A 308 3.06 -4.15 2.52
C ALA A 308 3.69 -2.89 1.91
N ARG A 309 3.37 -1.71 2.46
CA ARG A 309 3.94 -0.42 2.05
C ARG A 309 5.45 -0.34 2.28
N SER A 310 5.93 -0.74 3.46
CA SER A 310 7.38 -0.72 3.75
C SER A 310 8.19 -1.66 2.86
N GLN A 311 7.53 -2.66 2.27
CA GLN A 311 8.12 -3.61 1.32
C GLN A 311 7.91 -3.22 -0.15
N GLY A 312 7.27 -2.08 -0.43
CA GLY A 312 7.05 -1.60 -1.79
C GLY A 312 6.09 -2.46 -2.62
N ILE A 313 5.23 -3.25 -1.97
CA ILE A 313 4.26 -4.12 -2.64
C ILE A 313 3.06 -3.25 -3.04
N PRO A 314 2.64 -3.22 -4.32
CA PRO A 314 1.42 -2.51 -4.74
C PRO A 314 0.22 -2.99 -3.93
N THR A 315 -0.47 -2.07 -3.25
CA THR A 315 -1.51 -2.43 -2.27
C THR A 315 -2.71 -1.49 -2.33
N LEU A 316 -3.91 -2.06 -2.42
CA LEU A 316 -5.19 -1.37 -2.31
C LEU A 316 -6.00 -1.88 -1.12
N ALA A 317 -6.78 -0.98 -0.51
CA ALA A 317 -7.81 -1.30 0.47
C ALA A 317 -9.21 -0.99 -0.05
N ASP A 318 -10.24 -1.55 0.57
CA ASP A 318 -11.66 -1.26 0.33
C ASP A 318 -12.08 -1.38 -1.15
N VAL A 319 -11.53 -2.37 -1.85
CA VAL A 319 -12.00 -2.75 -3.19
C VAL A 319 -13.18 -3.69 -3.02
N ASP A 320 -14.32 -3.34 -3.61
CA ASP A 320 -15.51 -4.19 -3.61
C ASP A 320 -15.37 -5.34 -4.62
N VAL A 321 -14.70 -6.41 -4.19
CA VAL A 321 -14.48 -7.61 -5.01
C VAL A 321 -15.57 -8.67 -4.78
N ALA A 322 -16.38 -8.56 -3.73
CA ALA A 322 -17.33 -9.61 -3.33
C ALA A 322 -18.43 -9.85 -4.38
N ASP A 323 -18.90 -8.78 -5.04
CA ASP A 323 -19.98 -8.84 -6.03
C ASP A 323 -19.50 -9.17 -7.45
N SER A 324 -18.19 -9.32 -7.67
CA SER A 324 -17.59 -9.27 -9.01
C SER A 324 -17.55 -10.60 -9.77
N HIS A 325 -18.02 -11.72 -9.19
CA HIS A 325 -18.00 -13.08 -9.79
C HIS A 325 -16.68 -13.40 -10.51
N LEU A 326 -15.54 -12.95 -9.97
CA LEU A 326 -14.27 -13.07 -10.67
C LEU A 326 -13.80 -14.53 -10.68
N PRO A 327 -13.40 -15.07 -11.85
CA PRO A 327 -12.82 -16.40 -11.92
C PRO A 327 -11.54 -16.46 -11.08
N SER A 328 -11.39 -17.53 -10.30
CA SER A 328 -10.13 -17.77 -9.58
C SER A 328 -8.96 -17.89 -10.56
N GLN A 329 -7.81 -17.31 -10.23
CA GLN A 329 -6.57 -17.37 -11.02
C GLN A 329 -6.64 -16.64 -12.37
N HIS A 330 -7.55 -15.68 -12.53
CA HIS A 330 -7.54 -14.81 -13.71
C HIS A 330 -6.46 -13.73 -13.59
N GLU A 331 -5.82 -13.40 -14.72
CA GLU A 331 -4.85 -12.31 -14.80
C GLU A 331 -5.55 -10.97 -14.56
N MET A 332 -5.03 -10.19 -13.62
CA MET A 332 -5.54 -8.87 -13.27
C MET A 332 -4.39 -7.87 -13.25
N ILE A 333 -4.75 -6.59 -13.28
CA ILE A 333 -3.79 -5.50 -13.14
C ILE A 333 -4.15 -4.68 -11.92
N LEU A 334 -3.23 -4.62 -10.96
CA LEU A 334 -3.33 -3.76 -9.79
C LEU A 334 -2.50 -2.51 -10.05
N ASP A 335 -3.13 -1.35 -10.00
CA ASP A 335 -2.47 -0.05 -10.12
C ASP A 335 -2.64 0.71 -8.79
N GLY A 336 -1.61 0.57 -7.94
CA GLY A 336 -1.55 1.21 -6.63
C GLY A 336 -1.35 2.72 -6.71
N ASP A 337 -0.86 3.24 -7.85
CA ASP A 337 -0.67 4.69 -8.05
C ASP A 337 -2.01 5.37 -8.35
N GLN A 338 -2.87 4.72 -9.16
CA GLN A 338 -4.20 5.24 -9.52
C GLN A 338 -5.33 4.78 -8.58
N GLY A 339 -5.07 3.81 -7.69
CA GLY A 339 -6.10 3.28 -6.79
C GLY A 339 -7.11 2.37 -7.48
N ILE A 340 -6.71 1.61 -8.50
CA ILE A 340 -7.63 0.81 -9.31
C ILE A 340 -7.18 -0.64 -9.50
N LEU A 341 -8.16 -1.53 -9.62
CA LEU A 341 -7.98 -2.92 -10.03
C LEU A 341 -8.69 -3.13 -11.37
N ILE A 342 -7.94 -3.51 -12.41
CA ILE A 342 -8.52 -3.92 -13.69
C ILE A 342 -8.79 -5.41 -13.66
N THR A 343 -10.07 -5.76 -13.79
CA THR A 343 -10.57 -7.13 -13.63
C THR A 343 -10.62 -7.91 -14.94
N ARG A 344 -10.55 -7.21 -16.07
CA ARG A 344 -10.53 -7.81 -17.40
C ARG A 344 -9.40 -7.21 -18.22
N THR A 345 -8.44 -8.05 -18.58
CA THR A 345 -7.31 -7.65 -19.43
C THR A 345 -7.60 -7.94 -20.90
N ASP A 346 -7.22 -7.02 -21.77
CA ASP A 346 -7.06 -7.26 -23.20
C ASP A 346 -5.64 -6.88 -23.62
N GLU A 347 -5.28 -7.18 -24.86
CA GLU A 347 -3.92 -6.92 -25.37
C GLU A 347 -3.54 -5.45 -25.28
N LYS A 348 -4.47 -4.52 -25.53
CA LYS A 348 -4.19 -3.08 -25.50
C LYS A 348 -3.90 -2.58 -24.09
N ILE A 349 -4.71 -3.01 -23.12
CA ILE A 349 -4.53 -2.69 -21.70
C ILE A 349 -3.20 -3.29 -21.20
N LEU A 350 -2.89 -4.54 -21.56
CA LEU A 350 -1.63 -5.18 -21.18
C LEU A 350 -0.42 -4.43 -21.78
N ARG A 351 -0.50 -4.00 -23.04
CA ARG A 351 0.56 -3.18 -23.67
C ARG A 351 0.72 -1.84 -22.98
N TYR A 352 -0.38 -1.17 -22.61
CA TYR A 352 -0.34 0.08 -21.85
C TYR A 352 0.42 -0.11 -20.52
N TYR A 353 0.04 -1.09 -19.71
CA TYR A 353 0.64 -1.28 -18.39
C TYR A 353 2.06 -1.84 -18.44
N ARG A 354 2.40 -2.70 -19.40
CA ARG A 354 3.79 -3.13 -19.62
C ARG A 354 4.68 -1.95 -20.01
N HIS A 355 4.18 -1.03 -20.83
CA HIS A 355 4.89 0.19 -21.15
C HIS A 355 5.06 1.11 -19.93
N GLU A 356 4.01 1.23 -19.09
CA GLU A 356 4.10 1.99 -17.85
C GLU A 356 5.17 1.47 -16.90
N ILE A 357 5.23 0.15 -16.70
CA ILE A 357 6.25 -0.49 -15.85
C ILE A 357 7.66 -0.18 -16.39
N ASP A 358 7.88 -0.34 -17.70
CA ASP A 358 9.17 -0.06 -18.35
C ASP A 358 9.59 1.42 -18.19
N VAL A 359 8.66 2.34 -18.43
CA VAL A 359 8.89 3.79 -18.30
C VAL A 359 9.21 4.18 -16.86
N GLN A 360 8.48 3.64 -15.87
CA GLN A 360 8.78 3.86 -14.45
C GLN A 360 10.17 3.33 -14.06
N GLN A 361 10.54 2.14 -14.54
CA GLN A 361 11.86 1.55 -14.29
C GLN A 361 12.99 2.41 -14.88
N GLN A 362 12.87 2.81 -16.15
CA GLN A 362 13.86 3.67 -16.80
C GLN A 362 14.00 5.02 -16.10
N MET A 363 12.89 5.61 -15.65
CA MET A 363 12.92 6.89 -14.93
C MET A 363 13.59 6.75 -13.57
N SER A 364 13.33 5.66 -12.84
CA SER A 364 13.95 5.42 -11.53
C SER A 364 15.48 5.28 -11.60
N GLN A 365 16.01 4.80 -12.73
CA GLN A 365 17.45 4.65 -12.98
C GLN A 365 18.15 5.96 -13.37
N LYS A 366 17.40 6.96 -13.86
CA LYS A 366 17.98 8.26 -14.24
C LYS A 366 18.29 9.09 -13.00
N LYS A 367 19.57 9.42 -12.79
CA LYS A 367 19.98 10.41 -11.78
C LYS A 367 19.35 11.76 -12.11
N HIS A 368 18.83 12.46 -11.10
CA HIS A 368 18.40 13.85 -11.23
C HIS A 368 19.60 14.69 -11.68
N GLN A 369 19.54 15.19 -12.92
CA GLN A 369 20.54 16.12 -13.45
C GLN A 369 20.05 17.55 -13.25
N ALA A 370 20.99 18.48 -13.07
CA ALA A 370 20.66 19.90 -13.02
C ALA A 370 19.97 20.30 -14.34
N ARG A 371 18.84 20.99 -14.25
CA ARG A 371 18.03 21.35 -15.41
C ARG A 371 18.77 22.38 -16.27
N THR A 372 19.07 22.01 -17.50
CA THR A 372 19.50 22.91 -18.57
C THR A 372 18.41 22.95 -19.65
N GLY A 373 18.23 24.10 -20.30
CA GLY A 373 17.26 24.23 -21.39
C GLY A 373 17.63 23.30 -22.55
N LYS A 374 16.63 22.66 -23.16
CA LYS A 374 16.84 21.68 -24.22
C LYS A 374 16.48 22.23 -25.60
N PRO A 375 17.26 21.92 -26.67
CA PRO A 375 16.90 22.30 -28.03
C PRO A 375 15.55 21.74 -28.47
N LEU A 376 14.95 22.38 -29.48
CA LEU A 376 13.65 22.00 -30.07
C LEU A 376 13.62 20.55 -30.57
N LEU A 377 14.75 20.05 -31.07
CA LEU A 377 14.91 18.67 -31.53
C LEU A 377 16.25 18.13 -31.02
N THR A 378 16.24 16.91 -30.51
CA THR A 378 17.46 16.16 -30.15
C THR A 378 17.33 14.71 -30.64
N PRO A 379 18.42 13.94 -30.79
CA PRO A 379 18.34 12.58 -31.28
C PRO A 379 17.41 11.67 -30.46
N GLU A 380 17.34 11.88 -29.14
CA GLU A 380 16.56 11.03 -28.21
C GLU A 380 15.04 11.21 -28.33
N VAL A 381 14.58 12.26 -29.03
CA VAL A 381 13.14 12.46 -29.31
C VAL A 381 12.73 11.98 -30.71
N VAL A 382 13.66 11.34 -31.44
CA VAL A 382 13.40 10.62 -32.69
C VAL A 382 13.29 9.13 -32.39
N LEU A 383 12.05 8.66 -32.28
CA LEU A 383 11.71 7.26 -32.04
C LEU A 383 11.71 6.50 -33.37
N TRP A 384 12.38 5.35 -33.39
CA TRP A 384 12.55 4.51 -34.57
C TRP A 384 11.85 3.17 -34.43
N GLU A 385 11.25 2.68 -35.52
CA GLU A 385 10.49 1.42 -35.58
C GLU A 385 9.55 1.20 -34.37
N LEU A 386 8.85 2.27 -33.98
CA LEU A 386 8.01 2.28 -32.80
C LEU A 386 6.87 1.26 -32.97
N ASP A 387 6.86 0.27 -32.09
CA ASP A 387 5.85 -0.79 -32.07
C ASP A 387 4.58 -0.30 -31.37
N VAL A 388 3.50 -0.12 -32.13
CA VAL A 388 2.22 0.45 -31.67
C VAL A 388 1.06 -0.18 -32.42
N LEU A 389 -0.10 -0.28 -31.76
CA LEU A 389 -1.32 -0.80 -32.38
C LEU A 389 -2.22 0.30 -32.95
N ASP A 390 -2.26 1.47 -32.32
CA ASP A 390 -3.17 2.56 -32.70
C ASP A 390 -2.65 3.95 -32.32
N LYS A 391 -3.43 4.98 -32.73
CA LYS A 391 -3.19 6.38 -32.42
C LYS A 391 -2.98 6.65 -30.92
N ASN A 392 -3.74 5.97 -30.06
CA ASN A 392 -3.65 6.19 -28.62
C ASN A 392 -2.30 5.72 -28.07
N GLU A 393 -1.85 4.53 -28.49
CA GLU A 393 -0.55 4.00 -28.09
C GLU A 393 0.62 4.86 -28.63
N VAL A 394 0.51 5.41 -29.85
CA VAL A 394 1.49 6.36 -30.40
C VAL A 394 1.62 7.59 -29.51
N ILE A 395 0.50 8.26 -29.20
CA ILE A 395 0.51 9.48 -28.39
C ILE A 395 1.09 9.18 -27.00
N LYS A 396 0.67 8.06 -26.38
CA LYS A 396 1.18 7.64 -25.07
C LYS A 396 2.70 7.50 -25.06
N LYS A 397 3.25 6.66 -25.95
CA LYS A 397 4.70 6.37 -26.01
C LYS A 397 5.54 7.61 -26.35
N MET A 398 5.06 8.48 -27.23
CA MET A 398 5.75 9.72 -27.55
C MET A 398 5.78 10.67 -26.34
N VAL A 399 4.67 10.83 -25.62
CA VAL A 399 4.58 11.65 -24.40
C VAL A 399 5.44 11.07 -23.28
N ASP A 400 5.46 9.75 -23.09
CA ASP A 400 6.33 9.10 -22.10
C ASP A 400 7.80 9.29 -22.44
N ASN A 401 8.18 9.22 -23.72
CA ASN A 401 9.55 9.53 -24.10
C ASN A 401 9.92 10.98 -23.76
N LEU A 402 9.02 11.95 -23.95
CA LEU A 402 9.27 13.34 -23.50
C LEU A 402 9.49 13.42 -21.98
N TRP A 403 8.76 12.62 -21.20
CA TRP A 403 8.95 12.54 -19.75
C TRP A 403 10.30 11.91 -19.38
N LEU A 404 10.67 10.80 -20.02
CA LEU A 404 11.98 10.16 -19.87
C LEU A 404 13.11 11.11 -20.26
N GLN A 405 12.93 11.92 -21.30
CA GLN A 405 13.87 12.96 -21.68
C GLN A 405 13.75 14.23 -20.85
N GLN A 406 13.01 14.22 -19.72
CA GLN A 406 12.85 15.35 -18.79
C GLN A 406 12.42 16.65 -19.49
N ARG A 407 11.61 16.56 -20.54
CA ARG A 407 11.01 17.69 -21.27
C ARG A 407 9.61 18.02 -20.76
N THR A 408 8.98 17.11 -20.03
CA THR A 408 7.74 17.30 -19.27
C THR A 408 7.91 16.74 -17.87
N ASP A 409 7.24 17.33 -16.88
CA ASP A 409 7.11 16.84 -15.51
C ASP A 409 5.71 16.27 -15.22
N CYS A 410 4.74 16.49 -16.12
CA CYS A 410 3.34 16.08 -15.97
C CYS A 410 2.80 15.47 -17.26
N ARG A 411 3.21 14.23 -17.54
CA ARG A 411 2.84 13.49 -18.77
C ARG A 411 1.33 13.33 -18.97
N ASP A 412 0.55 13.15 -17.90
CA ASP A 412 -0.90 12.96 -18.01
C ASP A 412 -1.61 14.23 -18.51
N LYS A 413 -1.20 15.39 -17.99
CA LYS A 413 -1.69 16.69 -18.47
C LYS A 413 -1.29 16.93 -19.93
N LEU A 414 -0.08 16.54 -20.32
CA LEU A 414 0.38 16.65 -21.71
C LEU A 414 -0.40 15.73 -22.66
N CYS A 415 -0.63 14.46 -22.30
CA CYS A 415 -1.51 13.54 -23.08
C CYS A 415 -2.92 14.16 -23.19
N GLN A 416 -3.48 14.72 -22.10
CA GLN A 416 -4.78 15.39 -22.13
C GLN A 416 -4.83 16.60 -23.07
N ASP A 417 -3.79 17.45 -23.08
CA ASP A 417 -3.75 18.65 -23.93
C ASP A 417 -3.65 18.31 -25.42
N ILE A 418 -2.86 17.29 -25.76
CA ILE A 418 -2.75 16.76 -27.13
C ILE A 418 -4.11 16.19 -27.56
N TRP A 419 -4.73 15.35 -26.73
CA TRP A 419 -6.05 14.79 -27.04
C TRP A 419 -7.13 15.87 -27.21
N SER A 420 -7.09 16.94 -26.41
CA SER A 420 -8.06 18.04 -26.52
C SER A 420 -8.00 18.74 -27.89
N ARG A 421 -6.85 18.68 -28.59
CA ARG A 421 -6.68 19.15 -29.97
C ARG A 421 -7.02 18.09 -31.01
N GLU A 422 -6.71 16.83 -30.73
CA GLU A 422 -6.87 15.71 -31.66
C GLU A 422 -8.29 15.13 -31.73
N VAL A 423 -9.15 15.35 -30.72
CA VAL A 423 -10.56 14.90 -30.74
C VAL A 423 -11.40 15.65 -31.77
N PRO A 424 -11.40 17.01 -31.82
CA PRO A 424 -12.24 17.74 -32.76
C PRO A 424 -11.81 17.52 -34.22
N PHE A 425 -10.50 17.51 -34.48
CA PHE A 425 -9.93 17.35 -35.81
C PHE A 425 -8.59 16.59 -35.74
N PRO A 426 -8.52 15.33 -36.20
CA PRO A 426 -7.25 14.61 -36.29
C PRO A 426 -6.29 15.34 -37.24
N THR A 427 -5.08 15.67 -36.77
CA THR A 427 -4.13 16.46 -37.57
C THR A 427 -3.35 15.57 -38.55
N VAL A 428 -3.90 15.35 -39.74
CA VAL A 428 -3.28 14.59 -40.83
C VAL A 428 -2.89 15.54 -41.97
N VAL A 429 -1.69 15.39 -42.50
CA VAL A 429 -1.19 16.21 -43.62
C VAL A 429 -1.30 15.49 -44.96
N GLY A 430 -1.43 14.16 -44.93
CA GLY A 430 -1.42 13.31 -46.11
C GLY A 430 -0.09 12.56 -46.24
N SER A 431 0.06 11.74 -47.28
CA SER A 431 1.30 11.01 -47.59
C SER A 431 1.86 10.18 -46.43
N GLY A 432 1.04 9.71 -45.48
CA GLY A 432 1.49 8.88 -44.35
C GLY A 432 1.97 9.64 -43.11
N PHE A 433 1.73 10.96 -43.02
CA PHE A 433 2.16 11.79 -41.89
C PHE A 433 1.01 12.34 -41.02
N ALA A 434 1.26 12.43 -39.71
CA ALA A 434 0.41 13.14 -38.75
C ALA A 434 1.21 14.15 -37.91
N ILE A 435 0.54 15.23 -37.47
CA ILE A 435 1.13 16.29 -36.62
C ILE A 435 0.27 16.58 -35.37
N PRO A 436 0.18 15.65 -34.42
CA PRO A 436 -0.42 15.96 -33.13
C PRO A 436 0.33 17.12 -32.47
N HIS A 437 -0.39 18.13 -31.99
CA HIS A 437 0.24 19.31 -31.42
C HIS A 437 -0.53 19.87 -30.23
N ALA A 438 0.21 20.48 -29.31
CA ALA A 438 -0.36 21.15 -28.14
C ALA A 438 0.54 22.27 -27.63
N ARG A 439 -0.08 23.38 -27.21
CA ARG A 439 0.54 24.33 -26.29
C ARG A 439 0.11 23.97 -24.88
N SER A 440 1.06 23.65 -24.00
CA SER A 440 0.77 23.08 -22.68
C SER A 440 1.62 23.72 -21.58
N SER A 441 1.05 23.86 -20.38
CA SER A 441 1.80 24.20 -19.17
C SER A 441 2.69 23.05 -18.69
N ALA A 442 2.42 21.82 -19.13
CA ALA A 442 3.12 20.61 -18.71
C ALA A 442 4.42 20.36 -19.47
N ILE A 443 4.71 21.12 -20.53
CA ILE A 443 5.97 20.99 -21.28
C ILE A 443 6.95 22.09 -20.86
N LEU A 444 8.13 21.65 -20.44
CA LEU A 444 9.21 22.46 -19.91
C LEU A 444 10.04 23.09 -21.02
N ASP A 445 10.30 22.33 -22.08
CA ASP A 445 11.06 22.74 -23.26
C ASP A 445 10.23 22.42 -24.51
N SER A 446 9.95 23.44 -25.34
CA SER A 446 9.27 23.23 -26.62
C SER A 446 10.02 22.19 -27.45
N THR A 447 9.30 21.23 -28.02
CA THR A 447 9.88 20.03 -28.63
C THR A 447 9.13 19.60 -29.89
N ILE A 448 9.88 19.24 -30.93
CA ILE A 448 9.43 18.42 -32.05
C ILE A 448 9.90 16.99 -31.73
N SER A 449 8.97 16.09 -31.42
CA SER A 449 9.25 14.66 -31.29
C SER A 449 8.79 13.95 -32.56
N VAL A 450 9.58 13.01 -33.05
CA VAL A 450 9.30 12.29 -34.28
C VAL A 450 9.23 10.80 -33.97
N ALA A 451 8.26 10.09 -34.56
CA ALA A 451 8.17 8.65 -34.46
C ALA A 451 7.98 8.04 -35.84
N ARG A 452 8.91 7.16 -36.23
CA ARG A 452 8.74 6.23 -37.34
C ARG A 452 8.09 4.96 -36.82
N LEU A 453 6.91 4.61 -37.30
CA LEU A 453 6.15 3.46 -36.83
C LEU A 453 6.58 2.19 -37.55
N ARG A 454 6.57 1.06 -36.84
CA ARG A 454 6.86 -0.25 -37.43
C ARG A 454 5.79 -0.67 -38.46
N GLN A 455 4.55 -0.31 -38.18
CA GLN A 455 3.40 -0.54 -39.05
C GLN A 455 2.54 0.74 -39.10
N PRO A 456 1.93 1.07 -40.23
CA PRO A 456 1.03 2.22 -40.30
C PRO A 456 -0.18 2.04 -39.39
N VAL A 457 -0.59 3.12 -38.71
CA VAL A 457 -1.81 3.15 -37.88
C VAL A 457 -2.87 4.05 -38.51
N SER A 458 -4.15 3.78 -38.22
CA SER A 458 -5.23 4.68 -38.66
C SER A 458 -5.25 5.95 -37.82
N TRP A 459 -5.18 7.10 -38.48
CA TRP A 459 -5.28 8.42 -37.88
C TRP A 459 -6.36 9.21 -38.60
N GLY A 460 -7.54 9.35 -37.99
CA GLY A 460 -8.68 10.01 -38.66
C GLY A 460 -9.08 9.37 -40.00
N GLY A 461 -8.90 8.06 -40.16
CA GLY A 461 -9.20 7.32 -41.39
C GLY A 461 -8.05 7.23 -42.39
N VAL A 462 -6.92 7.91 -42.16
CA VAL A 462 -5.73 7.85 -43.03
C VAL A 462 -4.67 6.96 -42.40
N ALA A 463 -4.02 6.11 -43.20
CA ALA A 463 -2.87 5.31 -42.76
C ALA A 463 -1.65 6.21 -42.58
N VAL A 464 -1.07 6.22 -41.36
CA VAL A 464 0.06 7.05 -40.97
C VAL A 464 1.20 6.16 -40.49
N ASP A 465 2.38 6.32 -41.06
CA ASP A 465 3.60 5.59 -40.69
C ASP A 465 4.66 6.45 -40.01
N THR A 466 4.49 7.78 -40.04
CA THR A 466 5.43 8.73 -39.45
C THR A 466 4.69 9.86 -38.75
N VAL A 467 5.02 10.14 -37.50
CA VAL A 467 4.32 11.13 -36.67
C VAL A 467 5.30 12.20 -36.19
N PHE A 468 4.95 13.47 -36.42
CA PHE A 468 5.69 14.64 -35.95
C PHE A 468 4.88 15.34 -34.84
N MET A 469 5.15 15.00 -33.58
CA MET A 469 4.48 15.62 -32.44
C MET A 469 5.12 16.96 -32.08
N LEU A 470 4.33 18.04 -32.10
CA LEU A 470 4.78 19.38 -31.73
C LEU A 470 4.21 19.80 -30.37
N THR A 471 5.05 19.86 -29.35
CA THR A 471 4.66 20.30 -28.00
C THR A 471 5.34 21.62 -27.66
N ILE A 472 4.58 22.63 -27.25
CA ILE A 472 5.09 23.99 -27.08
C ILE A 472 4.80 24.48 -25.66
N SER A 473 5.83 25.00 -25.00
CA SER A 473 5.71 25.51 -23.64
C SER A 473 4.80 26.72 -23.62
N GLN A 474 3.95 26.84 -22.59
CA GLN A 474 3.18 28.06 -22.39
C GLN A 474 4.07 29.28 -22.13
N ALA A 475 5.27 29.08 -21.56
CA ALA A 475 6.26 30.13 -21.35
C ALA A 475 6.93 30.62 -22.64
N ALA A 476 6.76 29.90 -23.76
CA ALA A 476 7.23 30.32 -25.07
C ALA A 476 6.49 31.58 -25.56
N ALA A 477 7.14 32.40 -26.39
CA ALA A 477 6.54 33.62 -26.91
C ALA A 477 5.24 33.31 -27.69
N GLU A 478 4.23 34.18 -27.62
CA GLU A 478 2.89 33.89 -28.17
C GLU A 478 2.89 33.45 -29.65
N ASN A 479 3.79 34.01 -30.46
CA ASN A 479 3.89 33.72 -31.89
C ASN A 479 4.75 32.49 -32.23
N GLU A 480 5.46 31.93 -31.25
CA GLU A 480 6.39 30.82 -31.46
C GLU A 480 5.64 29.54 -31.87
N HIS A 481 4.44 29.32 -31.32
CA HIS A 481 3.59 28.19 -31.68
C HIS A 481 3.17 28.18 -33.14
N MET A 482 2.69 29.33 -33.64
CA MET A 482 2.30 29.47 -35.04
C MET A 482 3.50 29.40 -35.98
N LYS A 483 4.67 29.93 -35.55
CA LYS A 483 5.90 29.85 -36.33
C LYS A 483 6.32 28.40 -36.55
N TYR A 484 6.51 27.61 -35.49
CA TYR A 484 6.97 26.22 -35.63
C TYR A 484 5.94 25.33 -36.33
N PHE A 485 4.65 25.49 -36.02
CA PHE A 485 3.61 24.75 -36.71
C PHE A 485 3.61 25.05 -38.21
N SER A 486 3.67 26.32 -38.61
CA SER A 486 3.69 26.71 -40.02
C SER A 486 4.94 26.21 -40.75
N THR A 487 6.11 26.26 -40.10
CA THR A 487 7.35 25.72 -40.65
C THR A 487 7.26 24.22 -40.86
N LEU A 488 6.80 23.47 -39.84
CA LEU A 488 6.71 22.01 -39.91
C LEU A 488 5.64 21.55 -40.91
N ALA A 489 4.49 22.22 -40.98
CA ALA A 489 3.47 21.96 -41.98
C ALA A 489 4.00 22.22 -43.41
N ARG A 490 4.71 23.33 -43.64
CA ARG A 490 5.32 23.64 -44.95
C ARG A 490 6.38 22.62 -45.35
N MET A 491 7.20 22.20 -44.39
CA MET A 491 8.21 21.16 -44.58
C MET A 491 7.56 19.83 -45.00
N LEU A 492 6.45 19.44 -44.36
CA LEU A 492 5.73 18.21 -44.69
C LEU A 492 4.85 18.30 -45.95
N MET A 493 4.66 19.49 -46.50
CA MET A 493 4.05 19.70 -47.83
C MET A 493 5.09 19.72 -48.96
N ASN A 494 6.39 19.70 -48.65
CA ASN A 494 7.45 19.66 -49.67
C ASN A 494 7.71 18.21 -50.10
N ASP A 495 7.43 17.89 -51.37
CA ASP A 495 7.57 16.54 -51.94
C ASP A 495 8.99 15.98 -51.84
N GLU A 496 10.03 16.82 -51.98
CA GLU A 496 11.43 16.41 -51.85
C GLU A 496 11.75 16.01 -50.42
N PHE A 497 11.34 16.82 -49.44
CA PHE A 497 11.51 16.51 -48.02
C PHE A 497 10.76 15.23 -47.66
N VAL A 498 9.51 15.09 -48.09
CA VAL A 498 8.69 13.90 -47.84
C VAL A 498 9.35 12.64 -48.41
N ALA A 499 9.88 12.69 -49.64
CA ALA A 499 10.57 11.57 -50.25
C ALA A 499 11.85 11.20 -49.48
N GLN A 500 12.65 12.18 -49.08
CA GLN A 500 13.88 11.95 -48.30
C GLN A 500 13.57 11.43 -46.89
N ALA A 501 12.57 11.98 -46.21
CA ALA A 501 12.14 11.53 -44.88
C ALA A 501 11.62 10.08 -44.92
N LYS A 502 10.87 9.72 -45.97
CA LYS A 502 10.43 8.33 -46.19
C LYS A 502 11.57 7.39 -46.59
N GLY A 503 12.59 7.90 -47.26
CA GLY A 503 13.78 7.14 -47.67
C GLY A 503 14.84 7.00 -46.57
N ALA A 504 14.71 7.73 -45.45
CA ALA A 504 15.66 7.65 -44.35
C ALA A 504 15.71 6.23 -43.77
N ALA A 505 16.92 5.66 -43.68
CA ALA A 505 17.15 4.30 -43.20
C ALA A 505 17.50 4.23 -41.70
N THR A 506 17.87 5.35 -41.09
CA THR A 506 18.28 5.44 -39.68
C THR A 506 17.66 6.66 -38.99
N PRO A 507 17.47 6.62 -37.66
CA PRO A 507 16.98 7.78 -36.91
C PRO A 507 17.93 8.98 -37.03
N GLU A 508 19.24 8.77 -37.11
CA GLU A 508 20.23 9.84 -37.29
C GLU A 508 20.07 10.54 -38.64
N ALA A 509 19.83 9.80 -39.73
CA ALA A 509 19.62 10.38 -41.04
C ALA A 509 18.36 11.25 -41.07
N LEU A 510 17.27 10.77 -40.47
CA LEU A 510 16.03 11.53 -40.34
C LEU A 510 16.22 12.77 -39.46
N TYR A 511 16.91 12.65 -38.33
CA TYR A 511 17.25 13.76 -37.44
C TYR A 511 18.04 14.86 -38.17
N GLN A 512 19.11 14.48 -38.90
CA GLN A 512 19.93 15.43 -39.64
C GLN A 512 19.15 16.14 -40.74
N LEU A 513 18.27 15.41 -41.45
CA LEU A 513 17.37 15.98 -42.46
C LEU A 513 16.43 17.03 -41.86
N ILE A 514 15.85 16.77 -40.68
CA ILE A 514 14.95 17.71 -40.04
C ILE A 514 15.71 18.95 -39.55
N ILE A 515 16.88 18.78 -38.93
CA ILE A 515 17.69 19.91 -38.45
C ILE A 515 18.14 20.82 -39.60
N SER A 516 18.67 20.24 -40.69
CA SER A 516 19.12 21.04 -41.83
C SER A 516 17.97 21.85 -42.42
N THR A 517 16.77 21.27 -42.48
CA THR A 517 15.59 21.93 -43.03
C THR A 517 15.02 23.01 -42.10
N LEU A 518 15.10 22.83 -40.77
CA LEU A 518 14.67 23.83 -39.79
C LEU A 518 15.65 25.01 -39.66
N ALA A 519 16.91 24.84 -40.08
CA ALA A 519 17.93 25.89 -40.08
C ALA A 519 17.87 26.81 -41.31
N CYS A 520 17.18 26.37 -42.37
CA CYS A 520 16.86 27.16 -43.57
C CYS A 520 15.59 27.98 -43.38
#